data_AF-A0A2A2HD59-F1
#
_entry.id   AF-A0A2A2HD59-F1
#
_cell.length_a   1.000
_cell.length_b   1.000
_cell.length_c   1.000
_cell.angle_alpha   90.00
_cell.angle_beta   90.00
_cell.angle_gamma   90.00
#
_symmetry.space_group_name_H-M   'P 1'
#
loop_
_entity.id
_entity.type
_entity.pdbx_description
1 polymer ?
#
loop_
_entity_poly.entity_id
_entity_poly.type
_entity_poly.pdbx_seq_one_letter_code
_entity_poly.pdbx_strand_id
1 'polypeptide(L)'
;MVVHEIRCRILDDIYEDDDFDIYSKIVLDHKQKNIFAWDGIEWNKDGFYREYENRNKQYDYNEFLERINKIIESKIIYEIANELEEDQSYFFDNERIYLYIEERRNIYPTVEG
;
A
#
# COMPACT_ATOMS: atom_id res chain seq x y z
N MET A 1 -20.53 -9.93 7.93
CA MET A 1 -20.11 -8.95 6.91
C MET A 1 -18.71 -9.31 6.49
N VAL A 2 -18.42 -9.41 5.19
CA VAL A 2 -17.06 -9.78 4.73
C VAL A 2 -16.18 -8.55 4.74
N VAL A 3 -14.99 -8.69 5.32
CA VAL A 3 -13.91 -7.71 5.19
C VAL A 3 -12.91 -8.28 4.20
N HIS A 4 -12.60 -7.52 3.16
CA HIS A 4 -11.58 -7.90 2.19
C HIS A 4 -10.24 -7.34 2.65
N GLU A 5 -9.32 -8.23 3.00
CA GLU A 5 -7.92 -7.90 3.24
C GLU A 5 -7.13 -8.18 1.96
N ILE A 6 -6.42 -7.19 1.44
CA ILE A 6 -5.60 -7.28 0.24
C ILE A 6 -4.17 -6.92 0.64
N ARG A 7 -3.25 -7.86 0.53
CA ARG A 7 -1.83 -7.65 0.76
C ARG A 7 -1.16 -7.30 -0.55
N CYS A 8 -0.32 -6.28 -0.51
CA CYS A 8 0.22 -5.67 -1.70
C CYS A 8 1.59 -5.06 -1.43
N ARG A 9 2.34 -4.83 -2.51
CA ARG A 9 3.55 -4.01 -2.49
C ARG A 9 3.31 -2.72 -3.25
N ILE A 10 3.82 -1.64 -2.69
CA ILE A 10 3.89 -0.34 -3.35
C ILE A 10 5.36 -0.08 -3.67
N LEU A 11 5.67 0.10 -4.95
CA LEU A 11 7.04 0.18 -5.46
C LEU A 11 7.25 1.51 -6.19
N ASP A 12 8.45 2.06 -6.06
CA ASP A 12 8.86 3.27 -6.79
C ASP A 12 9.49 2.93 -8.14
N ASP A 13 8.95 3.46 -9.24
CA ASP A 13 9.48 3.27 -10.60
C ASP A 13 10.53 4.32 -11.00
N ILE A 14 10.80 5.32 -10.15
CA ILE A 14 11.73 6.40 -10.52
C ILE A 14 13.19 5.94 -10.50
N TYR A 15 13.56 5.08 -9.56
CA TYR A 15 14.95 4.76 -9.28
C TYR A 15 15.29 3.37 -9.81
N GLU A 16 16.40 3.27 -10.55
CA GLU A 16 16.80 2.05 -11.30
C GLU A 16 17.03 0.81 -10.43
N ASP A 17 17.13 0.96 -9.10
CA ASP A 17 17.40 -0.12 -8.14
C ASP A 17 16.15 -0.63 -7.39
N ASP A 18 14.91 -0.25 -7.77
CA ASP A 18 13.68 -0.54 -6.98
C ASP A 18 13.92 -0.25 -5.49
N ASP A 19 14.60 0.87 -5.21
CA ASP A 19 15.30 1.12 -3.93
C ASP A 19 14.31 1.23 -2.75
N PHE A 20 13.02 1.46 -3.05
CA PHE A 20 11.95 1.56 -2.07
C PHE A 20 10.76 0.65 -2.40
N ASP A 21 10.51 -0.31 -1.50
CA ASP A 21 9.29 -1.09 -1.45
C ASP A 21 8.58 -0.96 -0.09
N ILE A 22 7.26 -0.84 -0.14
CA ILE A 22 6.42 -0.81 1.06
C ILE A 22 5.44 -1.97 1.00
N TYR A 23 5.67 -2.95 1.86
CA TYR A 23 4.69 -4.00 2.10
C TYR A 23 3.49 -3.41 2.83
N SER A 24 2.33 -3.51 2.19
CA SER A 24 1.11 -2.80 2.54
C SER A 24 -0.08 -3.74 2.59
N LYS A 25 -1.07 -3.36 3.40
CA LYS A 25 -2.33 -4.06 3.57
C LYS A 25 -3.49 -3.09 3.39
N ILE A 26 -4.32 -3.36 2.41
CA ILE A 26 -5.57 -2.65 2.18
C ILE A 26 -6.71 -3.44 2.80
N VAL A 27 -7.51 -2.78 3.64
CA VAL A 27 -8.69 -3.36 4.28
C VAL A 27 -9.91 -2.62 3.74
N LEU A 28 -10.75 -3.35 3.02
CA LEU A 28 -12.00 -2.86 2.45
C LEU A 28 -13.17 -3.50 3.21
N ASP A 29 -13.92 -2.67 3.93
CA ASP A 29 -15.21 -3.03 4.49
C ASP A 29 -16.30 -2.06 4.00
N HIS A 30 -17.56 -2.46 4.19
CA HIS A 30 -18.75 -1.68 3.81
C HIS A 30 -18.86 -0.25 4.41
N LYS A 31 -18.05 0.09 5.42
CA LYS A 31 -18.04 1.39 6.12
C LYS A 31 -16.74 2.15 5.90
N GLN A 32 -15.60 1.46 5.79
CA GLN A 32 -14.28 2.07 5.79
C GLN A 32 -13.33 1.38 4.80
N LYS A 33 -12.50 2.22 4.18
CA LYS A 33 -11.37 1.81 3.36
C LYS A 33 -10.12 2.32 4.07
N ASN A 34 -9.27 1.39 4.51
CA ASN A 34 -8.04 1.73 5.21
C ASN A 34 -6.86 1.06 4.52
N ILE A 35 -5.70 1.74 4.54
CA ILE A 35 -4.43 1.16 4.14
C ILE A 35 -3.46 1.24 5.32
N PHE A 36 -2.66 0.20 5.47
CA PHE A 36 -1.64 0.06 6.51
C PHE A 36 -0.35 -0.37 5.84
N ALA A 37 0.79 0.06 6.38
CA ALA A 37 2.10 -0.42 6.00
C ALA A 37 2.66 -1.31 7.12
N TRP A 38 3.53 -2.25 6.76
CA TRP A 38 4.28 -3.05 7.72
C TRP A 38 5.50 -2.28 8.18
N ASP A 39 5.62 -2.04 9.48
CA ASP A 39 6.75 -1.32 10.07
C ASP A 39 7.93 -2.23 10.51
N GLY A 40 7.77 -3.55 10.36
CA GLY A 40 8.72 -4.56 10.85
C GLY A 40 8.19 -5.38 12.02
N ILE A 41 7.17 -4.88 12.74
CA ILE A 41 6.58 -5.49 13.94
C ILE A 41 5.08 -5.70 13.75
N GLU A 42 4.35 -4.71 13.26
CA GLU A 42 2.91 -4.74 13.08
C GLU A 42 2.41 -3.94 11.87
N TRP A 43 1.11 -4.07 11.58
CA TRP A 43 0.43 -3.30 10.56
C TRP A 43 -0.11 -2.01 11.15
N ASN A 44 0.41 -0.86 10.72
CA ASN A 44 -0.03 0.44 11.23
C ASN A 44 -0.11 1.50 10.11
N LYS A 45 -0.77 2.62 10.40
CA LYS A 45 -0.93 3.73 9.45
C LYS A 45 0.35 4.55 9.30
N ASP A 46 1.18 4.56 10.33
CA ASP A 46 2.43 5.32 10.35
C ASP A 46 3.61 4.54 9.77
N GLY A 47 3.42 3.26 9.40
CA GLY A 47 4.47 2.37 8.89
C GLY A 47 4.98 2.73 7.51
N PHE A 48 4.35 3.72 6.88
CA PHE A 48 4.89 4.39 5.71
C PHE A 48 6.10 5.25 6.06
N TYR A 49 6.20 5.76 7.29
CA TYR A 49 7.36 6.53 7.71
C TYR A 49 8.59 5.63 7.91
N ARG A 50 9.71 6.01 7.30
CA ARG A 50 11.02 5.37 7.47
C ARG A 50 12.10 6.45 7.53
N GLU A 51 13.12 6.19 8.35
CA GLU A 51 14.30 7.03 8.46
C GLU A 51 15.51 6.31 7.86
N TYR A 52 16.20 7.00 6.95
CA TYR A 52 17.42 6.55 6.31
C TYR A 52 18.58 7.41 6.79
N GLU A 53 19.70 6.77 7.15
CA GLU A 53 20.92 7.48 7.59
C GLU A 53 21.52 8.34 6.47
N ASN A 54 21.35 7.92 5.22
CA ASN A 54 21.80 8.67 4.05
C ASN A 54 20.78 9.76 3.68
N ARG A 55 21.23 11.02 3.72
CA ARG A 55 20.38 12.19 3.43
C ARG A 55 19.74 12.17 2.04
N ASN A 56 20.44 11.69 1.01
CA ASN A 56 19.88 11.61 -0.33
C ASN A 56 18.77 10.56 -0.36
N LYS A 57 19.03 9.36 0.18
CA LYS A 57 17.99 8.33 0.31
C LYS A 57 16.78 8.81 1.11
N GLN A 58 16.98 9.58 2.18
CA GLN A 58 15.86 10.16 2.93
C GLN A 58 15.03 11.13 2.08
N TYR A 59 15.69 11.99 1.30
CA TYR A 59 15.01 12.93 0.41
C TYR A 59 14.21 12.18 -0.66
N ASP A 60 14.82 11.20 -1.31
CA ASP A 60 14.20 10.37 -2.35
C ASP A 60 12.99 9.60 -1.79
N TYR A 61 13.12 9.04 -0.58
CA TYR A 61 12.02 8.36 0.09
C TYR A 61 10.87 9.30 0.46
N ASN A 62 11.17 10.53 0.91
CA ASN A 62 10.14 11.51 1.20
C ASN A 62 9.35 11.89 -0.07
N GLU A 63 10.03 12.08 -1.21
CA GLU A 63 9.35 12.31 -2.50
C GLU A 63 8.50 11.12 -2.93
N PHE A 64 8.95 9.89 -2.68
CA PHE A 64 8.17 8.68 -2.89
C PHE A 64 6.90 8.66 -2.02
N LEU A 65 7.02 8.97 -0.72
CA LEU A 65 5.87 9.05 0.18
C LEU A 65 4.86 10.12 -0.22
N GLU A 66 5.31 11.29 -0.67
CA GLU A 66 4.41 12.34 -1.16
C GLU A 66 3.56 11.85 -2.34
N ARG A 67 4.14 11.06 -3.23
CA ARG A 67 3.43 10.47 -4.38
C ARG A 67 2.43 9.41 -3.93
N ILE A 68 2.80 8.52 -3.00
CA ILE A 68 1.86 7.56 -2.40
C ILE A 68 0.67 8.28 -1.75
N ASN A 69 0.93 9.33 -0.97
CA ASN A 69 -0.10 10.07 -0.26
C ASN A 69 -1.13 10.68 -1.23
N LYS A 70 -0.72 11.18 -2.39
CA LYS A 70 -1.66 11.65 -3.44
C LYS A 70 -2.60 10.54 -3.92
N ILE A 71 -2.08 9.33 -4.13
CA ILE A 71 -2.88 8.16 -4.54
C ILE A 71 -3.86 7.77 -3.41
N ILE A 72 -3.43 7.80 -2.15
CA ILE A 72 -4.28 7.49 -1.00
C ILE A 72 -5.40 8.54 -0.84
N GLU A 73 -5.06 9.82 -0.92
CA GLU A 73 -6.01 10.94 -0.77
C GLU A 73 -7.08 10.95 -1.86
N SER A 74 -6.69 10.64 -3.10
CA SER A 74 -7.63 10.50 -4.22
C SER A 74 -8.53 9.27 -4.10
N LYS A 75 -8.20 8.33 -3.20
CA LYS A 75 -8.87 7.04 -2.96
C LYS A 75 -8.81 6.05 -4.13
N ILE A 76 -8.11 6.37 -5.21
CA ILE A 76 -8.02 5.52 -6.41
C ILE A 76 -7.34 4.18 -6.10
N ILE A 77 -6.38 4.16 -5.16
CA ILE A 77 -5.68 2.94 -4.75
C ILE A 77 -6.65 1.84 -4.29
N TYR A 78 -7.73 2.22 -3.61
CA TYR A 78 -8.71 1.28 -3.11
C TYR A 78 -9.61 0.70 -4.20
N GLU A 79 -9.87 1.48 -5.25
CA GLU A 79 -10.69 1.06 -6.40
C GLU A 79 -9.88 0.07 -7.24
N ILE A 80 -8.68 0.47 -7.62
CA ILE A 80 -7.74 -0.37 -8.38
C ILE A 80 -7.43 -1.67 -7.63
N ALA A 81 -7.05 -1.59 -6.35
CA ALA A 81 -6.76 -2.79 -5.57
C ALA A 81 -7.95 -3.76 -5.51
N ASN A 82 -9.18 -3.25 -5.52
CA ASN A 82 -10.39 -4.07 -5.51
C ASN A 82 -10.68 -4.74 -6.86
N GLU A 83 -10.21 -4.17 -7.97
CA GLU A 83 -10.37 -4.74 -9.32
C GLU A 83 -9.28 -5.75 -9.67
N LEU A 84 -8.05 -5.56 -9.20
CA LEU A 84 -6.92 -6.45 -9.48
C LEU A 84 -7.06 -7.81 -8.79
N GLU A 85 -6.65 -8.87 -9.48
CA GLU A 85 -6.51 -10.23 -8.92
C GLU A 85 -5.12 -10.44 -8.29
N GLU A 86 -4.93 -11.59 -7.61
CA GLU A 86 -3.60 -11.99 -7.12
C GLU A 86 -2.60 -12.08 -8.29
N ASP A 87 -1.35 -11.74 -8.01
CA ASP A 87 -0.26 -11.67 -8.98
C ASP A 87 -0.43 -10.62 -10.10
N GLN A 88 -1.42 -9.74 -9.98
CA GLN A 88 -1.58 -8.60 -10.90
C GLN A 88 -0.98 -7.32 -10.32
N SER A 89 -0.60 -6.41 -11.23
CA SER A 89 -0.13 -5.08 -10.88
C SER A 89 -0.84 -3.99 -11.68
N TYR A 90 -0.82 -2.78 -11.13
CA TYR A 90 -1.25 -1.56 -11.79
C TYR A 90 -0.19 -0.47 -11.62
N PHE A 91 0.03 0.30 -12.67
CA PHE A 91 0.98 1.40 -12.68
C PHE A 91 0.26 2.74 -12.67
N PHE A 92 0.51 3.55 -11.66
CA PHE A 92 0.01 4.92 -11.56
C PHE A 92 0.95 5.83 -12.34
N ASP A 93 0.70 6.02 -13.64
CA ASP A 93 1.58 6.76 -14.56
C ASP A 93 2.02 8.15 -14.04
N ASN A 94 1.09 8.92 -13.47
CA ASN A 94 1.36 10.28 -13.01
C ASN A 94 2.29 10.31 -11.78
N GLU A 95 2.12 9.35 -10.88
CA GLU A 95 2.88 9.21 -9.65
C GLU A 95 4.10 8.31 -9.81
N ARG A 96 4.21 7.59 -10.93
CA ARG A 96 5.26 6.59 -11.21
C ARG A 96 5.39 5.59 -10.07
N ILE A 97 4.26 4.99 -9.69
CA ILE A 97 4.17 4.01 -8.60
C ILE A 97 3.52 2.73 -9.13
N TYR A 98 4.09 1.58 -8.79
CA TYR A 98 3.42 0.29 -8.97
C TYR A 98 2.69 -0.13 -7.70
N LEU A 99 1.48 -0.64 -7.88
CA LEU A 99 0.78 -1.45 -6.89
C LEU A 99 0.75 -2.89 -7.41
N TYR A 100 1.33 -3.82 -6.66
CA TYR A 100 1.30 -5.25 -6.96
C TYR A 100 0.51 -6.01 -5.88
N ILE A 101 -0.43 -6.85 -6.28
CA ILE A 101 -1.28 -7.63 -5.36
C ILE A 101 -0.62 -8.99 -5.11
N GLU A 102 -0.26 -9.24 -3.85
CA GLU A 102 0.36 -10.51 -3.43
C GLU A 102 -0.69 -11.53 -2.97
N GLU A 103 -1.72 -11.08 -2.24
CA GLU A 103 -2.67 -12.02 -1.63
C GLU A 103 -4.00 -11.33 -1.32
N ARG A 104 -5.11 -12.07 -1.46
CA ARG A 104 -6.46 -11.64 -1.09
C ARG A 104 -7.08 -12.58 -0.07
N ARG A 105 -7.65 -12.02 0.99
CA ARG A 105 -8.30 -12.77 2.07
C ARG A 105 -9.68 -12.21 2.39
N ASN A 106 -10.64 -13.11 2.54
CA ASN A 106 -11.96 -12.79 3.07
C ASN A 106 -11.98 -13.08 4.57
N ILE A 107 -12.10 -12.03 5.38
CA ILE A 107 -12.22 -12.14 6.83
C ILE A 107 -13.70 -12.07 7.18
N TYR A 108 -14.20 -13.14 7.80
CA TYR A 108 -15.54 -13.20 8.34
C TYR A 108 -15.46 -12.91 9.84
N PRO A 109 -16.18 -11.89 10.36
CA PRO A 109 -16.23 -11.65 11.79
C PRO A 109 -16.81 -12.90 12.46
N THR A 110 -16.09 -13.42 13.45
CA THR A 110 -16.64 -14.44 14.35
C THR A 110 -17.87 -13.85 15.03
N VAL A 111 -19.01 -14.46 14.77
CA VAL A 111 -20.21 -14.24 15.59
C VAL A 111 -19.89 -14.85 16.95
N GLU A 112 -19.47 -14.01 17.90
CA GLU A 112 -19.59 -14.37 19.31
C GLU A 112 -21.09 -14.45 19.61
N GLY A 113 -21.57 -15.68 19.82
CA GLY A 113 -22.94 -15.98 20.21
C GLY A 113 -23.17 -15.88 21.70
#